data_AF-A0A1I0MGB3-F1
#
_entry.id   AF-A0A1I0MGB3-F1
#
_cell.length_a   1.000
_cell.length_b   1.000
_cell.length_c   1.000
_cell.angle_alpha   90.00
_cell.angle_beta   90.00
_cell.angle_gamma   90.00
#
_symmetry.space_group_name_H-M   'P 1'
#
loop_
_entity.id
_entity.type
_entity.pdbx_description
1 polymer ?
#
loop_
_entity_poly.entity_id
_entity_poly.type
_entity_poly.pdbx_seq_one_letter_code
_entity_poly.pdbx_strand_id
1 'polypeptide(L)'
;MHKGLKEAKIAIFKTRRREKLFKLICHYLNIQKEMKALIRMKFGLMLVAVMLFAVGCAATDGTTSGSKAKAKTYDPTGTWDYYVSTPDGGSAGKMVITGAPGAYVGVLQTDQFGELEMSGLDVQGTQMTANLEVMGMSADIDCSFDGDSMQGTVYLGDDALPIEATRVSK
;
A
#
# COMPACT_ATOMS: atom_id res chain seq x y z
N MET A 1 -4.34 17.44 -49.56
CA MET A 1 -4.02 16.02 -49.27
C MET A 1 -3.05 15.81 -48.08
N HIS A 2 -2.81 16.78 -47.18
CA HIS A 2 -1.78 16.63 -46.11
C HIS A 2 -2.28 16.29 -44.70
N LYS A 3 -3.60 16.25 -44.45
CA LYS A 3 -4.16 16.08 -43.09
C LYS A 3 -4.22 14.61 -42.63
N GLY A 4 -4.48 13.66 -43.54
CA GLY A 4 -4.62 12.24 -43.20
C GLY A 4 -3.32 11.52 -42.81
N LEU A 5 -2.15 12.04 -43.23
CA LEU A 5 -0.86 11.38 -42.99
C LEU A 5 -0.35 11.56 -41.55
N LYS A 6 -0.82 12.60 -40.83
CA LYS A 6 -0.42 12.84 -39.44
C LYS A 6 -1.19 11.95 -38.47
N GLU A 7 -2.49 11.78 -38.69
CA GLU A 7 -3.37 10.92 -37.87
C GLU A 7 -2.93 9.44 -37.93
N ALA A 8 -2.56 8.94 -39.13
CA ALA A 8 -2.11 7.57 -39.30
C ALA A 8 -0.81 7.25 -38.54
N LYS A 9 0.11 8.22 -38.43
CA LYS A 9 1.39 8.02 -37.73
C LYS A 9 1.21 7.93 -36.20
N ILE A 10 0.27 8.68 -35.64
CA ILE A 10 -0.05 8.65 -34.20
C ILE A 10 -0.70 7.32 -33.82
N ALA A 11 -1.64 6.83 -34.64
CA ALA A 11 -2.27 5.54 -34.41
C ALA A 11 -1.25 4.38 -34.47
N ILE A 12 -0.37 4.38 -35.47
CA ILE A 12 0.67 3.34 -35.61
C ILE A 12 1.67 3.39 -34.44
N PHE A 13 2.04 4.58 -33.94
CA PHE A 13 2.94 4.72 -32.79
C PHE A 13 2.29 4.21 -31.49
N LYS A 14 1.01 4.50 -31.28
CA LYS A 14 0.25 4.05 -30.10
C LYS A 14 0.08 2.53 -30.08
N THR A 15 -0.16 1.91 -31.23
CA THR A 15 -0.29 0.45 -31.35
C THR A 15 1.05 -0.27 -31.15
N ARG A 16 2.15 0.26 -31.73
CA ARG A 16 3.48 -0.36 -31.60
C ARG A 16 4.05 -0.28 -30.17
N ARG A 17 3.67 0.76 -29.40
CA ARG A 17 4.03 0.89 -27.98
C ARG A 17 3.30 -0.13 -27.10
N ARG A 18 2.04 -0.44 -27.41
CA ARG A 18 1.25 -1.47 -26.70
C ARG A 18 1.80 -2.87 -26.89
N GLU A 19 2.29 -3.19 -28.09
CA GLU A 19 2.80 -4.52 -28.42
C GLU A 19 4.12 -4.85 -27.68
N LYS A 20 5.00 -3.85 -27.53
CA LYS A 20 6.24 -3.99 -26.73
C LYS A 20 5.95 -4.11 -25.24
N LEU A 21 5.00 -3.33 -24.72
CA LEU A 21 4.59 -3.39 -23.32
C LEU A 21 3.97 -4.76 -22.99
N PHE A 22 3.13 -5.29 -23.89
CA PHE A 22 2.50 -6.61 -23.71
C PHE A 22 3.52 -7.75 -23.69
N LYS A 23 4.55 -7.71 -24.57
CA LYS A 23 5.62 -8.72 -24.57
C LYS A 23 6.48 -8.69 -23.30
N LEU A 24 6.76 -7.50 -22.74
CA LEU A 24 7.47 -7.40 -21.47
C LEU A 24 6.66 -7.99 -20.31
N ILE A 25 5.36 -7.67 -20.27
CA ILE A 25 4.43 -8.17 -19.24
C ILE A 25 4.31 -9.70 -19.33
N CYS A 26 4.12 -10.27 -20.52
CA CYS A 26 4.05 -11.73 -20.69
C CYS A 26 5.34 -12.45 -20.30
N HIS A 27 6.51 -11.87 -20.58
CA HIS A 27 7.79 -12.47 -20.20
C HIS A 27 8.01 -12.42 -18.68
N TYR A 28 7.62 -11.33 -18.03
CA TYR A 28 7.71 -11.17 -16.57
C TYR A 28 6.78 -12.14 -15.83
N LEU A 29 5.54 -12.34 -16.33
CA LEU A 29 4.58 -13.27 -15.76
C LEU A 29 5.04 -14.74 -15.82
N ASN A 30 5.82 -15.11 -16.82
CA ASN A 30 6.35 -16.47 -16.93
C ASN A 30 7.43 -16.76 -15.89
N ILE A 31 8.25 -15.75 -15.54
CA ILE A 31 9.30 -15.87 -14.52
C ILE A 31 8.70 -15.94 -13.10
N GLN A 32 7.61 -15.22 -12.84
CA GLN A 32 6.90 -15.21 -11.54
C GLN A 32 6.26 -16.55 -11.16
N LYS A 33 6.01 -17.43 -12.14
CA LYS A 33 5.37 -18.74 -11.90
C LYS A 33 6.32 -19.75 -11.23
N GLU A 34 7.61 -19.63 -11.47
CA GLU A 34 8.65 -20.53 -10.95
C GLU A 34 9.00 -20.24 -9.47
N MET A 35 8.87 -18.99 -9.00
CA MET A 35 9.24 -18.63 -7.62
C MET A 35 8.20 -19.02 -6.56
N LYS A 36 6.93 -19.21 -6.94
CA LYS A 36 5.84 -19.61 -6.01
C LYS A 36 6.08 -21.01 -5.40
N ALA A 37 6.92 -21.83 -6.02
CA ALA A 37 7.28 -23.16 -5.50
C ALA A 37 8.25 -23.10 -4.31
N LEU A 38 9.08 -22.07 -4.19
CA LEU A 38 10.13 -21.98 -3.16
C LEU A 38 9.65 -21.34 -1.85
N ILE A 39 8.62 -20.49 -1.90
CA ILE A 39 8.12 -19.75 -0.72
C ILE A 39 7.26 -20.63 0.21
N ARG A 40 6.63 -21.69 -0.30
CA ARG A 40 5.87 -22.65 0.52
C ARG A 40 6.73 -23.47 1.50
N MET A 41 8.06 -23.41 1.38
CA MET A 41 8.97 -24.27 2.16
C MET A 41 9.56 -23.62 3.42
N LYS A 42 9.49 -22.28 3.58
CA LYS A 42 10.23 -21.56 4.64
C LYS A 42 9.41 -21.13 5.86
N PHE A 43 8.08 -21.16 5.79
CA PHE A 43 7.21 -20.75 6.90
C PHE A 43 7.09 -21.78 8.04
N GLY A 44 7.59 -23.01 7.87
CA GLY A 44 7.49 -24.06 8.88
C GLY A 44 8.55 -24.02 9.99
N LEU A 45 9.64 -23.26 9.83
CA LEU A 45 10.81 -23.38 10.73
C LEU A 45 10.92 -22.27 11.79
N MET A 46 10.14 -21.19 11.70
CA MET A 46 10.29 -19.99 12.55
C MET A 46 9.35 -19.94 13.77
N LEU A 47 8.74 -21.07 14.16
CA LEU A 47 7.82 -21.13 15.32
C LEU A 47 8.44 -21.69 16.62
N VAL A 48 9.70 -22.16 16.59
CA VAL A 48 10.31 -22.89 17.71
C VAL A 48 11.15 -22.00 18.65
N ALA A 49 11.50 -20.76 18.27
CA ALA A 49 12.49 -19.96 19.01
C ALA A 49 11.94 -19.06 20.14
N VAL A 50 10.62 -18.95 20.34
CA VAL A 50 10.02 -17.94 21.23
C VAL A 50 9.73 -18.46 22.67
N MET A 51 9.95 -19.75 22.96
CA MET A 51 9.54 -20.35 24.26
C MET A 51 10.55 -20.25 25.43
N LEU A 52 11.63 -19.46 25.38
CA LEU A 52 12.72 -19.55 26.37
C LEU A 52 13.01 -18.34 27.27
N PHE A 53 12.12 -17.35 27.43
CA PHE A 53 12.39 -16.18 28.28
C PHE A 53 11.27 -15.81 29.27
N ALA A 54 10.75 -16.80 30.02
CA ALA A 54 9.75 -16.56 31.06
C ALA A 54 10.19 -17.07 32.44
N VAL A 55 11.27 -16.50 33.01
CA VAL A 55 11.50 -16.50 34.46
C VAL A 55 12.25 -15.21 34.85
N GLY A 56 11.57 -14.32 35.59
CA GLY A 56 12.16 -13.09 36.12
C GLY A 56 11.13 -12.27 36.87
N CYS A 57 10.84 -12.67 38.11
CA CYS A 57 9.92 -12.01 39.05
C CYS A 57 10.75 -11.27 40.10
N ALA A 58 10.51 -9.96 40.33
CA ALA A 58 10.55 -9.32 41.65
C ALA A 58 10.25 -7.81 41.57
N ALA A 59 9.49 -7.38 42.57
CA ALA A 59 8.86 -6.09 42.80
C ALA A 59 9.77 -4.85 42.85
N THR A 60 9.18 -3.69 42.53
CA THR A 60 9.28 -2.49 43.38
C THR A 60 7.95 -1.73 43.30
N ASP A 61 7.29 -1.58 44.44
CA ASP A 61 6.14 -0.69 44.65
C ASP A 61 6.52 0.77 44.36
N GLY A 62 5.77 1.38 43.45
CA GLY A 62 5.89 2.79 43.09
C GLY A 62 4.52 3.29 42.69
N THR A 63 3.74 3.70 43.69
CA THR A 63 2.51 4.48 43.52
C THR A 63 2.82 5.77 42.75
N THR A 64 2.52 5.75 41.46
CA THR A 64 2.12 6.95 40.72
C THR A 64 0.77 6.68 40.12
N SER A 65 -0.26 7.21 40.78
CA SER A 65 -1.55 7.55 40.18
C SER A 65 -1.33 8.56 39.05
N GLY A 66 -0.79 8.09 37.93
CA GLY A 66 -0.94 8.72 36.64
C GLY A 66 -2.21 8.12 36.06
N SER A 67 -3.29 8.89 36.04
CA SER A 67 -4.47 8.58 35.24
C SER A 67 -3.99 8.06 33.89
N LYS A 68 -4.19 6.77 33.61
CA LYS A 68 -4.09 6.22 32.25
C LYS A 68 -5.14 6.97 31.45
N ALA A 69 -4.78 8.14 30.93
CA ALA A 69 -5.47 8.73 29.81
C ALA A 69 -5.53 7.61 28.79
N LYS A 70 -6.74 7.14 28.47
CA LYS A 70 -6.93 6.23 27.34
C LYS A 70 -6.16 6.85 26.20
N ALA A 71 -5.09 6.20 25.76
CA ALA A 71 -4.32 6.64 24.61
C ALA A 71 -5.36 6.85 23.51
N LYS A 72 -5.53 8.10 23.08
CA LYS A 72 -6.57 8.43 22.11
C LYS A 72 -6.16 7.75 20.82
N THR A 73 -6.85 6.66 20.48
CA THR A 73 -6.66 5.96 19.21
C THR A 73 -6.76 6.98 18.09
N TYR A 74 -5.76 7.01 17.22
CA TYR A 74 -5.78 7.91 16.08
C TYR A 74 -6.97 7.57 15.17
N ASP A 75 -7.63 8.60 14.69
CA ASP A 75 -8.77 8.47 13.81
C ASP A 75 -8.35 8.79 12.36
N PRO A 76 -8.16 7.77 11.50
CA PRO A 76 -7.73 7.94 10.12
C PRO A 76 -8.88 8.36 9.18
N THR A 77 -10.14 8.40 9.65
CA THR A 77 -11.28 8.58 8.74
C THR A 77 -11.30 9.95 8.08
N GLY A 78 -11.58 9.99 6.78
CA GLY A 78 -11.63 11.21 6.02
C GLY A 78 -11.19 11.00 4.57
N THR A 79 -11.11 12.11 3.86
CA THR A 79 -10.54 12.14 2.51
C THR A 79 -9.12 12.69 2.57
N TRP A 80 -8.23 12.05 1.84
CA TRP A 80 -6.80 12.31 1.79
C TRP A 80 -6.37 12.50 0.34
N ASP A 81 -5.69 13.59 0.03
CA ASP A 81 -5.04 13.74 -1.27
C ASP A 81 -3.67 13.07 -1.18
N TYR A 82 -3.44 12.02 -1.97
CA TYR A 82 -2.20 11.24 -1.95
C TYR A 82 -1.40 11.43 -3.23
N TYR A 83 -0.08 11.21 -3.12
CA TYR A 83 0.85 11.15 -4.22
C TYR A 83 1.83 10.00 -4.01
N VAL A 84 1.89 9.09 -4.97
CA VAL A 84 2.89 8.01 -5.04
C VAL A 84 3.97 8.43 -6.01
N SER A 85 5.22 8.51 -5.54
CA SER A 85 6.36 8.80 -6.39
C SER A 85 6.80 7.55 -7.15
N THR A 86 6.86 7.63 -8.48
CA THR A 86 7.42 6.57 -9.33
C THR A 86 8.51 7.15 -10.23
N PRO A 87 9.48 6.33 -10.69
CA PRO A 87 10.53 6.79 -11.60
C PRO A 87 10.00 7.42 -12.90
N ASP A 88 8.77 7.07 -13.30
CA ASP A 88 8.14 7.52 -14.55
C ASP A 88 7.21 8.75 -14.39
N GLY A 89 7.17 9.37 -13.20
CA GLY A 89 6.43 10.63 -12.97
C GLY A 89 5.34 10.60 -11.89
N GLY A 90 5.26 9.53 -11.10
CA GLY A 90 4.32 9.39 -9.98
C GLY A 90 2.84 9.33 -10.38
N SER A 91 1.98 9.16 -9.38
CA SER A 91 0.53 9.10 -9.52
C SER A 91 -0.14 9.76 -8.33
N ALA A 92 -1.05 10.69 -8.60
CA ALA A 92 -1.85 11.37 -7.59
C ALA A 92 -3.27 10.79 -7.56
N GLY A 93 -3.96 10.99 -6.44
CA GLY A 93 -5.35 10.58 -6.31
C GLY A 93 -5.97 10.98 -4.98
N LYS A 94 -7.17 10.45 -4.72
CA LYS A 94 -7.87 10.62 -3.44
C LYS A 94 -7.98 9.28 -2.73
N MET A 95 -7.65 9.26 -1.45
CA MET A 95 -7.87 8.11 -0.59
C MET A 95 -8.99 8.46 0.40
N VAL A 96 -10.00 7.62 0.48
CA VAL A 96 -11.15 7.79 1.37
C VAL A 96 -11.12 6.67 2.38
N ILE A 97 -10.98 7.02 3.67
CA ILE A 97 -11.02 6.07 4.79
C ILE A 97 -12.29 6.30 5.58
N THR A 98 -13.07 5.26 5.81
CA THR A 98 -14.32 5.30 6.59
C THR A 98 -14.39 4.13 7.57
N GLY A 99 -15.40 4.12 8.42
CA GLY A 99 -15.65 3.03 9.37
C GLY A 99 -15.28 3.40 10.81
N ALA A 100 -14.91 2.40 11.58
CA ALA A 100 -14.62 2.51 13.01
C ALA A 100 -13.35 1.70 13.37
N PRO A 101 -12.72 1.96 14.53
CA PRO A 101 -11.56 1.20 14.98
C PRO A 101 -11.78 -0.32 14.88
N GLY A 102 -10.90 -1.02 14.15
CA GLY A 102 -10.97 -2.46 13.90
C GLY A 102 -11.88 -2.90 12.75
N ALA A 103 -12.53 -1.97 12.06
CA ALA A 103 -13.40 -2.23 10.90
C ALA A 103 -13.34 -1.07 9.89
N TYR A 104 -12.14 -0.53 9.67
CA TYR A 104 -11.94 0.54 8.69
C TYR A 104 -12.02 -0.02 7.27
N VAL A 105 -12.53 0.81 6.38
CA VAL A 105 -12.61 0.54 4.93
C VAL A 105 -11.93 1.69 4.21
N GLY A 106 -11.06 1.36 3.27
CA GLY A 106 -10.31 2.33 2.48
C GLY A 106 -10.56 2.16 0.99
N VAL A 107 -10.61 3.28 0.28
CA VAL A 107 -10.76 3.31 -1.18
C VAL A 107 -9.77 4.31 -1.76
N LEU A 108 -9.01 3.92 -2.79
CA LEU A 108 -8.14 4.81 -3.57
C LEU A 108 -8.79 5.12 -4.92
N GLN A 109 -9.05 6.39 -5.16
CA GLN A 109 -9.45 6.93 -6.45
C GLN A 109 -8.19 7.39 -7.19
N THR A 110 -7.89 6.70 -8.29
CA THR A 110 -6.72 6.96 -9.12
C THR A 110 -7.16 7.53 -10.47
N ASP A 111 -6.35 8.43 -11.04
CA ASP A 111 -6.61 8.94 -12.39
C ASP A 111 -6.37 7.89 -13.49
N GLN A 112 -5.58 6.86 -13.19
CA GLN A 112 -5.10 5.87 -14.17
C GLN A 112 -5.86 4.55 -14.16
N PHE A 113 -6.32 4.10 -12.99
CA PHE A 113 -6.92 2.78 -12.78
C PHE A 113 -8.35 2.86 -12.26
N GLY A 114 -8.88 4.07 -12.04
CA GLY A 114 -10.19 4.27 -11.43
C GLY A 114 -10.16 4.03 -9.93
N GLU A 115 -11.24 3.48 -9.40
CA GLU A 115 -11.41 3.21 -7.98
C GLU A 115 -10.86 1.84 -7.60
N LEU A 116 -10.01 1.80 -6.57
CA LEU A 116 -9.37 0.61 -6.05
C LEU A 116 -9.74 0.44 -4.57
N GLU A 117 -10.31 -0.69 -4.22
CA GLU A 117 -10.64 -1.01 -2.83
C GLU A 117 -9.40 -1.48 -2.06
N MET A 118 -9.23 -0.97 -0.85
CA MET A 118 -8.20 -1.43 0.08
C MET A 118 -8.75 -2.62 0.88
N SER A 119 -8.06 -3.75 0.76
CA SER A 119 -8.32 -4.95 1.55
C SER A 119 -7.36 -5.04 2.72
N GLY A 120 -7.76 -5.71 3.82
CA GLY A 120 -6.89 -5.90 4.97
C GLY A 120 -6.46 -4.61 5.68
N LEU A 121 -7.22 -3.53 5.53
CA LEU A 121 -6.89 -2.24 6.12
C LEU A 121 -6.94 -2.34 7.66
N ASP A 122 -5.78 -2.18 8.29
CA ASP A 122 -5.61 -2.20 9.73
C ASP A 122 -4.87 -0.95 10.20
N VAL A 123 -5.28 -0.42 11.34
CA VAL A 123 -4.70 0.81 11.91
C VAL A 123 -4.38 0.57 13.38
N GLN A 124 -3.09 0.55 13.68
CA GLN A 124 -2.56 0.32 15.02
C GLN A 124 -1.78 1.54 15.49
N GLY A 125 -2.35 2.28 16.45
CA GLY A 125 -1.78 3.57 16.86
C GLY A 125 -1.82 4.55 15.69
N THR A 126 -0.66 4.95 15.20
CA THR A 126 -0.49 5.83 14.02
C THR A 126 -0.06 5.08 12.76
N GLN A 127 0.15 3.76 12.83
CA GLN A 127 0.54 2.96 11.68
C GLN A 127 -0.70 2.41 10.97
N MET A 128 -0.65 2.37 9.64
CA MET A 128 -1.66 1.75 8.80
C MET A 128 -1.00 0.80 7.82
N THR A 129 -1.58 -0.39 7.70
CA THR A 129 -1.26 -1.34 6.64
C THR A 129 -2.50 -1.65 5.83
N ALA A 130 -2.34 -1.85 4.52
CA ALA A 130 -3.42 -2.29 3.64
C ALA A 130 -2.89 -2.98 2.40
N ASN A 131 -3.74 -3.73 1.71
CA ASN A 131 -3.42 -4.39 0.45
C ASN A 131 -4.34 -3.86 -0.65
N LEU A 132 -3.79 -3.59 -1.82
CA LEU A 132 -4.48 -3.16 -3.02
C LEU A 132 -4.27 -4.17 -4.14
N GLU A 133 -5.25 -4.32 -5.02
CA GLU A 133 -5.08 -5.05 -6.27
C GLU A 133 -5.07 -4.07 -7.45
N VAL A 134 -3.93 -3.97 -8.13
CA VAL A 134 -3.75 -3.12 -9.31
C VAL A 134 -3.52 -4.02 -10.52
N MET A 135 -4.49 -4.07 -11.44
CA MET A 135 -4.38 -4.85 -12.70
C MET A 135 -4.03 -6.34 -12.49
N GLY A 136 -4.53 -6.95 -11.42
CA GLY A 136 -4.25 -8.35 -11.06
C GLY A 136 -2.94 -8.57 -10.29
N MET A 137 -2.27 -7.51 -9.86
CA MET A 137 -1.08 -7.55 -9.00
C MET A 137 -1.42 -7.01 -7.61
N SER A 138 -0.98 -7.70 -6.56
CA SER A 138 -1.09 -7.20 -5.18
C SER A 138 -0.04 -6.13 -4.93
N ALA A 139 -0.44 -5.06 -4.26
CA ALA A 139 0.42 -4.02 -3.73
C ALA A 139 0.14 -3.84 -2.25
N ASP A 140 1.18 -3.70 -1.45
CA ASP A 140 1.05 -3.52 0.00
C ASP A 140 1.37 -2.07 0.36
N ILE A 141 0.54 -1.45 1.18
CA ILE A 141 0.75 -0.10 1.71
C ILE A 141 1.16 -0.25 3.17
N ASP A 142 2.27 0.39 3.53
CA ASP A 142 2.67 0.63 4.92
C ASP A 142 2.91 2.13 5.10
N CYS A 143 2.13 2.77 5.96
CA CYS A 143 2.29 4.19 6.24
C CYS A 143 2.06 4.56 7.69
N SER A 144 2.61 5.70 8.07
CA SER A 144 2.41 6.34 9.37
C SER A 144 1.67 7.65 9.21
N PHE A 145 0.74 7.92 10.11
CA PHE A 145 0.05 9.19 10.23
C PHE A 145 0.76 10.12 11.22
N ASP A 146 0.86 11.40 10.83
CA ASP A 146 1.25 12.52 11.70
C ASP A 146 0.22 13.64 11.55
N GLY A 147 -0.77 13.66 12.45
CA GLY A 147 -1.85 14.65 12.40
C GLY A 147 -2.70 14.53 11.13
N ASP A 148 -2.58 15.50 10.23
CA ASP A 148 -3.26 15.53 8.92
C ASP A 148 -2.32 15.21 7.75
N SER A 149 -1.11 14.72 8.05
CA SER A 149 -0.15 14.22 7.07
C SER A 149 0.02 12.71 7.21
N MET A 150 0.31 12.05 6.09
CA MET A 150 0.60 10.62 6.00
C MET A 150 1.83 10.44 5.13
N GLN A 151 2.73 9.56 5.56
CA GLN A 151 3.94 9.19 4.81
C GLN A 151 4.14 7.69 4.92
N GLY A 152 4.65 7.08 3.85
CA GLY A 152 4.85 5.64 3.83
C GLY A 152 5.45 5.13 2.55
N THR A 153 5.30 3.83 2.34
CA THR A 153 5.77 3.11 1.16
C THR A 153 4.66 2.21 0.62
N VAL A 154 4.53 2.21 -0.71
CA VAL A 154 3.76 1.22 -1.45
C VAL A 154 4.74 0.21 -2.03
N TYR A 155 4.58 -1.05 -1.66
CA TYR A 155 5.35 -2.16 -2.18
C TYR A 155 4.59 -2.79 -3.34
N LEU A 156 5.15 -2.70 -4.55
CA LEU A 156 4.60 -3.31 -5.76
C LEU A 156 5.63 -4.29 -6.32
N GLY A 157 5.49 -5.57 -5.97
CA GLY A 157 6.51 -6.57 -6.27
C GLY A 157 7.80 -6.27 -5.50
N ASP A 158 8.91 -6.05 -6.22
CA ASP A 158 10.21 -5.70 -5.62
C ASP A 158 10.42 -4.18 -5.50
N ASP A 159 9.49 -3.37 -6.02
CA ASP A 159 9.59 -1.91 -6.01
C ASP A 159 9.01 -1.33 -4.72
N ALA A 160 9.76 -0.42 -4.10
CA ALA A 160 9.33 0.38 -2.97
C ALA A 160 9.08 1.82 -3.43
N LEU A 161 7.82 2.22 -3.47
CA LEU A 161 7.38 3.51 -3.99
C LEU A 161 6.96 4.42 -2.83
N PRO A 162 7.62 5.57 -2.61
CA PRO A 162 7.22 6.49 -1.57
C PRO A 162 5.80 7.00 -1.80
N ILE A 163 4.99 7.02 -0.75
CA ILE A 163 3.66 7.63 -0.76
C ILE A 163 3.58 8.70 0.32
N GLU A 164 3.00 9.83 -0.06
CA GLU A 164 2.66 10.92 0.85
C GLU A 164 1.17 11.23 0.67
N ALA A 165 0.50 11.64 1.74
CA ALA A 165 -0.86 12.17 1.64
C ALA A 165 -1.13 13.27 2.66
N THR A 166 -2.10 14.13 2.33
CA THR A 166 -2.60 15.20 3.20
C THR A 166 -4.11 15.09 3.35
N ARG A 167 -4.61 15.16 4.58
CA ARG A 167 -6.05 15.11 4.86
C ARG A 167 -6.72 16.40 4.39
N VAL A 168 -7.75 16.25 3.58
CA VAL A 168 -8.56 17.37 3.05
C VAL A 168 -9.93 17.48 3.70
N SER A 169 -10.48 16.39 4.23
CA SER A 169 -11.75 16.41 4.98
C SER A 169 -11.88 15.25 5.97
N LYS A 170 -12.78 15.39 6.95
CA LYS A 170 -13.24 14.34 7.89
C LYS A 170 -14.72 14.12 7.74
#